data_AF-A0A7X4AM85-F1
#
_entry.id   AF-A0A7X4AM85-F1
#
_cell.length_a   1.000
_cell.length_b   1.000
_cell.length_c   1.000
_cell.angle_alpha   90.00
_cell.angle_beta   90.00
_cell.angle_gamma   90.00
#
_symmetry.space_group_name_H-M   'P 1'
#
loop_
_entity.id
_entity.type
_entity.pdbx_description
1 polymer ?
#
loop_
_entity_poly.entity_id
_entity_poly.type
_entity_poly.pdbx_seq_one_letter_code
_entity_poly.pdbx_strand_id
1 'polypeptide(L)'
;MTNGWTDVANTDVVLVMGGNPAENHPVGFRFVMEAKRHRKAKLVCVDPRFNRTAAVSDRYVQIRSGTDIAFLGGLLNYALSHDRFHADYVREHTNASFIVKEGFSFADGYFSGWDEDRQRYDKSTWEYERGADGYARIDKTLEHPRCVFQLLKKHYARYTPEQVASISGCTAEEFEQAAEVICSTGRAGRSGTILYALGWTQHSHSVQLIHTAAMLQLMLGNIGMPGGGVNAQRGHSNIQGATDLGAWNM
;
A
#
# COMPACT_ATOMS: atom_id res chain seq x y z
N MET A 1 -6.13 -8.40 9.81
CA MET A 1 -6.89 -7.57 8.84
C MET A 1 -7.32 -6.31 9.57
N THR A 2 -7.38 -5.16 8.90
CA THR A 2 -7.93 -3.95 9.54
C THR A 2 -9.47 -3.96 9.59
N ASN A 3 -10.11 -4.72 8.70
CA ASN A 3 -11.57 -4.83 8.60
C ASN A 3 -12.00 -6.32 8.64
N GLY A 4 -13.32 -6.58 8.71
CA GLY A 4 -13.92 -7.91 8.68
C GLY A 4 -14.29 -8.39 7.26
N TRP A 5 -14.55 -9.69 7.10
CA TRP A 5 -14.88 -10.29 5.80
C TRP A 5 -16.12 -9.68 5.13
N THR A 6 -17.18 -9.50 5.90
CA THR A 6 -18.47 -8.96 5.43
C THR A 6 -18.34 -7.52 4.97
N ASP A 7 -17.40 -6.77 5.55
CA ASP A 7 -17.20 -5.35 5.23
C ASP A 7 -16.67 -5.13 3.81
N VAL A 8 -16.03 -6.14 3.21
CA VAL A 8 -15.59 -6.09 1.81
C VAL A 8 -16.76 -5.84 0.84
N ALA A 9 -17.98 -6.24 1.21
CA ALA A 9 -19.18 -5.97 0.41
C ALA A 9 -19.49 -4.46 0.24
N ASN A 10 -18.91 -3.60 1.07
CA ASN A 10 -19.11 -2.14 1.06
C ASN A 10 -18.11 -1.39 0.15
N THR A 11 -17.12 -2.08 -0.42
CA THR A 11 -16.05 -1.44 -1.20
C THR A 11 -16.50 -0.98 -2.57
N ASP A 12 -15.81 0.01 -3.15
CA ASP A 12 -15.97 0.42 -4.55
C ASP A 12 -14.84 -0.09 -5.44
N VAL A 13 -13.67 -0.39 -4.87
CA VAL A 13 -12.53 -0.97 -5.58
C VAL A 13 -11.83 -2.00 -4.72
N VAL A 14 -11.60 -3.19 -5.27
CA VAL A 14 -10.80 -4.25 -4.66
C VAL A 14 -9.51 -4.40 -5.44
N LEU A 15 -8.38 -4.20 -4.75
CA LEU A 15 -7.08 -4.64 -5.24
C LEU A 15 -6.75 -5.99 -4.62
N VAL A 16 -6.71 -7.04 -5.44
CA VAL A 16 -6.11 -8.32 -5.07
C VAL A 16 -4.69 -8.34 -5.61
N MET A 17 -3.71 -8.31 -4.72
CA MET A 17 -2.30 -8.36 -5.07
C MET A 17 -1.54 -9.08 -3.95
N GLY A 18 -0.68 -10.04 -4.31
CA GLY A 18 -0.04 -10.91 -3.31
C GLY A 18 -0.99 -11.91 -2.65
N GLY A 19 -2.12 -12.23 -3.29
CA GLY A 19 -3.11 -13.20 -2.80
C GLY A 19 -3.98 -13.75 -3.93
N ASN A 20 -4.69 -14.84 -3.66
CA ASN A 20 -5.61 -15.48 -4.59
C ASN A 20 -6.91 -15.92 -3.87
N PRO A 21 -7.73 -14.97 -3.41
CA PRO A 21 -8.84 -15.23 -2.51
C PRO A 21 -9.97 -16.08 -3.11
N ALA A 22 -10.14 -16.11 -4.44
CA ALA A 22 -11.12 -17.00 -5.07
C ALA A 22 -10.78 -18.49 -4.87
N GLU A 23 -9.51 -18.82 -4.62
CA GLU A 23 -9.06 -20.19 -4.36
C GLU A 23 -8.77 -20.44 -2.89
N ASN A 24 -8.12 -19.48 -2.23
CA ASN A 24 -7.58 -19.68 -0.88
C ASN A 24 -8.52 -19.18 0.23
N HIS A 25 -9.49 -18.33 -0.11
CA HIS A 25 -10.49 -17.78 0.82
C HIS A 25 -11.89 -17.74 0.16
N PRO A 26 -12.36 -18.83 -0.49
CA PRO A 26 -13.49 -18.79 -1.43
C PRO A 26 -14.79 -18.30 -0.80
N VAL A 27 -15.06 -18.66 0.46
CA VAL A 27 -16.26 -18.18 1.18
C VAL A 27 -16.16 -16.69 1.49
N GLY A 28 -14.98 -16.20 1.89
CA GLY A 28 -14.75 -14.76 2.09
C GLY A 28 -14.83 -13.97 0.79
N PHE A 29 -14.37 -14.57 -0.32
CA PHE A 29 -14.42 -13.96 -1.66
C PHE A 29 -15.86 -13.73 -2.17
N ARG A 30 -16.87 -14.38 -1.57
CA ARG A 30 -18.28 -14.04 -1.81
C ARG A 30 -18.55 -12.55 -1.64
N PHE A 31 -17.97 -11.89 -0.64
CA PHE A 31 -18.21 -10.47 -0.37
C PHE A 31 -17.58 -9.55 -1.41
N VAL A 32 -16.48 -9.95 -2.05
CA VAL A 32 -15.95 -9.28 -3.26
C VAL A 32 -16.99 -9.35 -4.38
N MET A 33 -17.57 -10.53 -4.60
CA MET A 33 -18.59 -10.72 -5.64
C MET A 33 -19.89 -9.98 -5.33
N GLU A 34 -20.28 -9.84 -4.05
CA GLU A 34 -21.42 -9.01 -3.63
C GLU A 34 -21.17 -7.53 -3.93
N ALA A 35 -19.99 -7.00 -3.60
CA ALA A 35 -19.60 -5.63 -3.95
C ALA A 35 -19.67 -5.40 -5.47
N LYS A 36 -19.14 -6.33 -6.28
CA LYS A 36 -19.24 -6.26 -7.75
C LYS A 36 -20.69 -6.26 -8.23
N ARG A 37 -21.54 -7.14 -7.73
CA ARG A 37 -22.93 -7.30 -8.18
C ARG A 37 -23.81 -6.11 -7.80
N HIS A 38 -23.73 -5.68 -6.54
CA HIS A 38 -24.66 -4.73 -5.95
C HIS A 38 -24.15 -3.29 -5.94
N ARG A 39 -22.84 -3.07 -5.78
CA ARG A 39 -22.22 -1.73 -5.77
C ARG A 39 -21.48 -1.38 -7.04
N LYS A 40 -21.38 -2.33 -7.98
CA LYS A 40 -20.58 -2.19 -9.22
C LYS A 40 -19.10 -1.94 -8.93
N ALA A 41 -18.62 -2.46 -7.81
CA ALA A 41 -17.22 -2.37 -7.42
C ALA A 41 -16.31 -2.95 -8.52
N LYS A 42 -15.11 -2.37 -8.67
CA LYS A 42 -14.10 -2.86 -9.62
C LYS A 42 -13.10 -3.75 -8.93
N LEU A 43 -12.88 -4.94 -9.49
CA LEU A 43 -11.86 -5.88 -9.02
C LEU A 43 -10.63 -5.81 -9.93
N VAL A 44 -9.51 -5.37 -9.39
CA VAL A 44 -8.19 -5.40 -10.02
C VAL A 44 -7.38 -6.54 -9.39
N CYS A 45 -6.91 -7.47 -10.22
CA CYS A 45 -6.04 -8.57 -9.82
C CYS A 45 -4.64 -8.36 -10.41
N VAL A 46 -3.63 -8.29 -9.55
CA VAL A 46 -2.23 -8.13 -9.93
C VAL A 46 -1.47 -9.35 -9.42
N ASP A 47 -1.08 -10.24 -10.34
CA ASP A 47 -0.48 -11.54 -10.03
C ASP A 47 0.45 -11.98 -11.17
N PRO A 48 1.55 -12.70 -10.92
CA PRO A 48 2.36 -13.32 -11.97
C PRO A 48 1.61 -14.35 -12.83
N ARG A 49 0.48 -14.87 -12.34
CA ARG A 49 -0.30 -15.93 -12.98
C ARG A 49 -1.74 -15.51 -13.17
N PHE A 50 -2.31 -15.91 -14.30
CA PHE A 50 -3.75 -15.84 -14.51
C PHE A 50 -4.45 -16.96 -13.72
N ASN A 51 -4.92 -16.64 -12.52
CA ASN A 51 -5.56 -17.56 -11.57
C ASN A 51 -7.10 -17.43 -11.54
N ARG A 52 -7.80 -18.17 -10.67
CA ARG A 52 -9.29 -18.07 -10.62
C ARG A 52 -9.80 -16.72 -10.11
N THR A 53 -9.00 -15.97 -9.36
CA THR A 53 -9.34 -14.58 -9.01
C THR A 53 -9.23 -13.66 -10.22
N ALA A 54 -8.15 -13.81 -11.02
CA ALA A 54 -7.97 -13.07 -12.27
C ALA A 54 -9.12 -13.33 -13.26
N ALA A 55 -9.58 -14.58 -13.38
CA ALA A 55 -10.67 -14.98 -14.28
C ALA A 55 -12.01 -14.25 -14.04
N VAL A 56 -12.21 -13.67 -12.85
CA VAL A 56 -13.41 -12.92 -12.48
C VAL A 56 -13.12 -11.45 -12.17
N SER A 57 -11.89 -10.99 -12.40
CA SER A 57 -11.48 -9.59 -12.24
C SER A 57 -12.03 -8.72 -13.38
N ASP A 58 -12.29 -7.44 -13.10
CA ASP A 58 -12.53 -6.46 -14.17
C ASP A 58 -11.22 -6.16 -14.89
N ARG A 59 -10.11 -6.26 -14.16
CA ARG A 59 -8.78 -6.16 -14.72
C ARG A 59 -7.81 -7.14 -14.07
N TYR A 60 -7.07 -7.83 -14.93
CA TYR A 60 -5.83 -8.52 -14.59
C TYR A 60 -4.62 -7.74 -15.09
N VAL A 61 -3.59 -7.61 -14.26
CA VAL A 61 -2.26 -7.13 -14.67
C VAL A 61 -1.22 -8.16 -14.27
N GLN A 62 -0.51 -8.70 -15.25
CA GLN A 62 0.58 -9.63 -14.98
C GLN A 62 1.81 -8.87 -14.49
N ILE A 63 2.44 -9.34 -13.41
CA ILE A 63 3.70 -8.78 -12.91
C ILE A 63 4.76 -9.87 -12.68
N ARG A 64 6.03 -9.50 -12.72
CA ARG A 64 7.14 -10.35 -12.31
C ARG A 64 7.17 -10.50 -10.78
N SER A 65 7.33 -11.73 -10.29
CA SER A 65 7.44 -12.01 -8.85
C SER A 65 8.55 -11.18 -8.19
N GLY A 66 8.25 -10.59 -7.02
CA GLY A 66 9.22 -9.80 -6.24
C GLY A 66 9.40 -8.36 -6.71
N THR A 67 8.50 -7.86 -7.58
CA THR A 67 8.54 -6.49 -8.11
C THR A 67 7.41 -5.60 -7.58
N ASP A 68 6.66 -6.11 -6.61
CA ASP A 68 5.46 -5.48 -6.05
C ASP A 68 5.70 -4.07 -5.50
N ILE A 69 6.87 -3.81 -4.89
CA ILE A 69 7.22 -2.47 -4.40
C ILE A 69 7.29 -1.46 -5.56
N ALA A 70 7.76 -1.86 -6.75
CA ALA A 70 7.79 -0.95 -7.90
C ALA A 70 6.37 -0.61 -8.35
N PHE A 71 5.49 -1.61 -8.44
CA PHE A 71 4.08 -1.40 -8.80
C PHE A 71 3.35 -0.51 -7.78
N LEU A 72 3.44 -0.83 -6.48
CA LEU A 72 2.81 -0.03 -5.41
C LEU A 72 3.44 1.37 -5.29
N GLY A 73 4.75 1.50 -5.48
CA GLY A 73 5.44 2.78 -5.54
C GLY A 73 5.00 3.63 -6.72
N GLY A 74 4.73 3.00 -7.86
CA GLY A 74 4.08 3.61 -9.00
C GLY A 74 2.69 4.13 -8.65
N LEU A 75 1.86 3.35 -7.94
CA LEU A 75 0.53 3.80 -7.51
C LEU A 75 0.60 5.02 -6.58
N LEU A 76 1.58 5.07 -5.67
CA LEU A 76 1.83 6.26 -4.84
C LEU A 76 2.22 7.48 -5.70
N ASN A 77 3.13 7.30 -6.65
CA ASN A 77 3.51 8.35 -7.59
C ASN A 77 2.32 8.83 -8.43
N TYR A 78 1.50 7.91 -8.93
CA TYR A 78 0.29 8.21 -9.70
C TYR A 78 -0.70 9.01 -8.86
N ALA A 79 -0.98 8.56 -7.63
CA ALA A 79 -1.86 9.26 -6.70
C ALA A 79 -1.41 10.70 -6.43
N LEU A 80 -0.10 10.91 -6.23
CA LEU A 80 0.48 12.22 -5.95
C LEU A 80 0.55 13.14 -7.18
N SER A 81 0.86 12.59 -8.36
CA SER A 81 1.03 13.37 -9.60
C SER A 81 -0.29 13.75 -10.28
N HIS A 82 -1.36 13.01 -10.02
CA HIS A 82 -2.68 13.23 -10.61
C HIS A 82 -3.72 13.81 -9.62
N ASP A 83 -3.27 14.26 -8.45
CA ASP A 83 -4.14 14.75 -7.37
C ASP A 83 -5.27 13.75 -7.02
N ARG A 84 -4.90 12.46 -6.94
CA ARG A 84 -5.79 11.33 -6.64
C ARG A 84 -5.51 10.78 -5.24
N PHE A 85 -5.40 11.67 -4.26
CA PHE A 85 -5.23 11.32 -2.85
C PHE A 85 -6.19 12.16 -1.99
N HIS A 86 -6.51 11.67 -0.79
CA HIS A 86 -7.48 12.35 0.07
C HIS A 86 -6.77 13.40 0.93
N ALA A 87 -6.64 14.63 0.40
CA ALA A 87 -5.83 15.69 1.01
C ALA A 87 -6.11 15.95 2.50
N ASP A 88 -7.38 16.13 2.88
CA ASP A 88 -7.75 16.40 4.28
C ASP A 88 -7.41 15.21 5.20
N TYR A 89 -7.73 13.98 4.78
CA TYR A 89 -7.37 12.78 5.52
C TYR A 89 -5.86 12.68 5.71
N VAL A 90 -5.08 12.88 4.64
CA VAL A 90 -3.62 12.84 4.70
C VAL A 90 -3.07 13.87 5.68
N ARG A 91 -3.56 15.12 5.63
CA ARG A 91 -3.09 16.20 6.50
C ARG A 91 -3.46 15.99 7.98
N GLU A 92 -4.63 15.43 8.26
CA GLU A 92 -5.16 15.34 9.63
C GLU A 92 -4.93 14.00 10.32
N HIS A 93 -4.83 12.89 9.57
CA HIS A 93 -4.83 11.54 10.13
C HIS A 93 -3.55 10.76 9.85
N THR A 94 -2.57 11.39 9.20
CA THR A 94 -1.25 10.80 8.99
C THR A 94 -0.16 11.72 9.53
N ASN A 95 1.08 11.23 9.52
CA ASN A 95 2.25 12.02 9.86
C ASN A 95 2.74 12.93 8.71
N ALA A 96 1.97 13.12 7.63
CA ALA A 96 2.34 13.91 6.45
C ALA A 96 2.91 15.30 6.79
N SER A 97 2.36 15.96 7.82
CA SER A 97 2.78 17.28 8.27
C SER A 97 4.04 17.28 9.14
N PHE A 98 4.51 16.13 9.61
CA PHE A 98 5.63 16.06 10.56
C PHE A 98 6.93 16.38 9.85
N ILE A 99 7.76 17.23 10.46
CA ILE A 99 9.05 17.64 9.91
C ILE A 99 10.10 16.62 10.31
N VAL A 100 10.73 16.00 9.31
CA VAL A 100 11.84 15.05 9.51
C VAL A 100 13.12 15.82 9.85
N LYS A 101 13.89 15.26 10.79
CA LYS A 101 15.16 15.80 11.28
C LYS A 101 16.17 15.96 10.13
N GLU A 102 17.06 16.95 10.28
CA GLU A 102 18.18 17.14 9.34
C GLU A 102 19.08 15.90 9.29
N GLY A 103 19.70 15.68 8.14
CA GLY A 103 20.56 14.52 7.89
C GLY A 103 19.84 13.29 7.37
N PHE A 104 18.49 13.25 7.38
CA PHE A 104 17.75 12.23 6.63
C PHE A 104 17.93 12.45 5.13
N SER A 105 18.42 11.43 4.42
CA SER A 105 18.59 11.47 2.98
C SER A 105 18.43 10.09 2.34
N PHE A 106 18.26 10.07 1.03
CA PHE A 106 18.27 8.85 0.23
C PHE A 106 19.00 9.13 -1.09
N ALA A 107 20.02 8.33 -1.40
CA ALA A 107 20.81 8.42 -2.62
C ALA A 107 21.30 7.02 -3.02
N ASP A 108 21.27 6.73 -4.32
CA ASP A 108 21.85 5.50 -4.91
C ASP A 108 21.41 4.19 -4.26
N GLY A 109 20.16 4.13 -3.78
CA GLY A 109 19.61 2.93 -3.13
C GLY A 109 19.81 2.86 -1.61
N TYR A 110 20.56 3.80 -1.03
CA TYR A 110 20.85 3.83 0.39
C TYR A 110 20.20 5.03 1.07
N PHE A 111 19.67 4.81 2.27
CA PHE A 111 19.30 5.89 3.17
C PHE A 111 20.54 6.43 3.90
N SER A 112 20.42 7.61 4.53
CA SER A 112 21.45 8.12 5.44
C SER A 112 21.77 7.10 6.54
N GLY A 113 23.06 7.00 6.89
CA GLY A 113 23.54 6.13 7.97
C GLY A 113 23.85 4.69 7.57
N TRP A 114 23.95 4.36 6.28
CA TRP A 114 24.42 3.02 5.84
C TRP A 114 25.87 2.77 6.24
N ASP A 115 26.11 1.66 6.94
CA ASP A 115 27.42 1.11 7.27
C ASP A 115 27.65 -0.14 6.41
N GLU A 116 28.58 -0.04 5.45
CA GLU A 116 28.86 -1.08 4.46
C GLU A 116 29.48 -2.33 5.08
N ASP A 117 30.39 -2.15 6.05
CA ASP A 117 31.07 -3.26 6.74
C ASP A 117 30.10 -4.09 7.59
N ARG A 118 29.18 -3.41 8.29
CA ARG A 118 28.21 -4.06 9.18
C ARG A 118 26.91 -4.44 8.49
N GLN A 119 26.69 -3.97 7.26
CA GLN A 119 25.43 -4.09 6.52
C GLN A 119 24.21 -3.63 7.35
N ARG A 120 24.35 -2.50 8.05
CA ARG A 120 23.33 -1.97 8.96
C ARG A 120 23.19 -0.45 8.81
N TYR A 121 22.04 0.06 9.22
CA TYR A 121 21.78 1.50 9.26
C TYR A 121 21.92 2.05 10.68
N ASP A 122 22.65 3.15 10.84
CA ASP A 122 22.42 4.11 11.92
C ASP A 122 21.17 4.95 11.58
N LYS A 123 20.14 4.80 12.42
CA LYS A 123 18.84 5.44 12.22
C LYS A 123 18.69 6.75 12.99
N SER A 124 19.77 7.28 13.57
CA SER A 124 19.79 8.53 14.37
C SER A 124 19.27 9.78 13.64
N THR A 125 19.26 9.74 12.31
CA THR A 125 18.71 10.79 11.43
C THR A 125 17.26 10.53 11.00
N TRP A 126 16.71 9.34 11.23
CA TRP A 126 15.36 8.94 10.80
C TRP A 126 14.31 9.27 11.87
N GLU A 127 14.44 10.45 12.45
CA GLU A 127 13.61 10.95 13.54
C GLU A 127 12.88 12.21 13.11
N TYR A 128 11.86 12.61 13.87
CA TYR A 128 11.26 13.93 13.67
C TYR A 128 12.11 15.01 14.32
N GLU A 129 12.09 16.19 13.73
CA GLU A 129 12.60 17.39 14.37
C GLU A 129 11.71 17.71 15.58
N ARG A 130 12.30 17.84 16.77
CA ARG A 130 11.55 18.12 18.01
C ARG A 130 11.54 19.61 18.32
N GLY A 131 10.39 20.12 18.75
CA GLY A 131 10.23 21.46 19.29
C GLY A 131 10.78 21.59 20.71
N ALA A 132 10.77 22.81 21.25
CA ALA A 132 11.19 23.09 22.62
C ALA A 132 10.28 22.41 23.67
N ASP A 133 9.06 22.04 23.29
CA ASP A 133 8.08 21.30 24.09
C ASP A 133 8.30 19.77 24.06
N GLY A 134 9.29 19.29 23.30
CA GLY A 134 9.61 17.87 23.17
C GLY A 134 8.76 17.10 22.16
N TYR A 135 7.73 17.73 21.56
CA TYR A 135 6.89 17.15 20.52
C TYR A 135 7.51 17.33 19.13
N ALA A 136 7.07 16.53 18.16
CA ALA A 136 7.50 16.68 16.78
C ALA A 136 6.99 18.02 16.21
N ARG A 137 7.87 18.77 15.54
CA ARG A 137 7.47 19.94 14.76
C ARG A 137 6.62 19.49 13.57
N ILE A 138 5.57 20.25 13.29
CA ILE A 138 4.65 19.99 12.19
C ILE A 138 4.48 21.24 11.31
N ASP A 139 4.22 21.01 10.03
CA ASP A 139 3.77 22.01 9.07
C ASP A 139 2.48 21.50 8.40
N LYS A 140 1.36 22.10 8.78
CA LYS A 140 0.03 21.74 8.27
C LYS A 140 -0.22 22.23 6.83
N THR A 141 0.60 23.13 6.30
CA THR A 141 0.51 23.53 4.89
C THR A 141 1.04 22.44 3.95
N LEU A 142 1.83 21.50 4.49
CA LEU A 142 2.56 20.46 3.76
C LEU A 142 3.59 21.02 2.77
N GLU A 143 4.02 22.27 2.92
CA GLU A 143 4.96 22.93 2.00
C GLU A 143 6.42 22.80 2.45
N HIS A 144 6.66 22.59 3.75
CA HIS A 144 8.00 22.48 4.30
C HIS A 144 8.77 21.33 3.60
N PRO A 145 9.96 21.57 3.05
CA PRO A 145 10.65 20.61 2.19
C PRO A 145 11.04 19.31 2.90
N ARG A 146 11.10 19.33 4.24
CA ARG A 146 11.33 18.14 5.08
C ARG A 146 10.07 17.57 5.74
N CYS A 147 8.87 18.08 5.46
CA CYS A 147 7.69 17.39 5.95
C CYS A 147 7.61 16.01 5.27
N VAL A 148 7.04 15.02 5.97
CA VAL A 148 6.93 13.65 5.46
C VAL A 148 6.29 13.62 4.07
N PHE A 149 5.29 14.46 3.82
CA PHE A 149 4.62 14.54 2.52
C PHE A 149 5.58 14.90 1.37
N GLN A 150 6.38 15.95 1.52
CA GLN A 150 7.33 16.38 0.47
C GLN A 150 8.44 15.34 0.26
N LEU A 151 8.92 14.72 1.34
CA LEU A 151 9.93 13.65 1.25
C LEU A 151 9.38 12.39 0.59
N LEU A 152 8.14 12.01 0.90
CA LEU A 152 7.43 10.90 0.25
C LEU A 152 7.30 11.16 -1.26
N LYS A 153 6.83 12.35 -1.63
CA LYS A 153 6.70 12.78 -3.02
C LYS A 153 8.03 12.69 -3.77
N LYS A 154 9.11 13.21 -3.16
CA LYS A 154 10.46 13.11 -3.74
C LYS A 154 10.92 11.65 -3.86
N HIS A 155 10.67 10.82 -2.86
CA HIS A 155 11.13 9.42 -2.84
C HIS A 155 10.48 8.60 -3.96
N TYR A 156 9.16 8.75 -4.14
CA TYR A 156 8.38 7.95 -5.08
C TYR A 156 8.32 8.51 -6.51
N ALA A 157 8.74 9.75 -6.75
CA ALA A 157 8.77 10.36 -8.10
C ALA A 157 9.53 9.54 -9.16
N ARG A 158 10.47 8.68 -8.74
CA ARG A 158 11.26 7.80 -9.62
C ARG A 158 10.47 6.62 -10.21
N TYR A 159 9.31 6.30 -9.64
CA TYR A 159 8.46 5.18 -10.10
C TYR A 159 7.45 5.68 -11.14
N THR A 160 7.95 6.11 -12.30
CA THR A 160 7.09 6.45 -13.46
C THR A 160 6.46 5.19 -14.06
N PRO A 161 5.37 5.29 -14.85
CA PRO A 161 4.80 4.15 -15.56
C PRO A 161 5.83 3.32 -16.35
N GLU A 162 6.79 3.98 -16.99
CA GLU A 162 7.87 3.33 -17.76
C GLU A 162 8.84 2.58 -16.83
N GLN A 163 9.20 3.18 -15.69
CA GLN A 163 10.07 2.54 -14.71
C GLN A 163 9.37 1.32 -14.08
N VAL A 164 8.07 1.44 -13.78
CA VAL A 164 7.25 0.32 -13.31
C VAL A 164 7.21 -0.78 -14.37
N ALA A 165 6.92 -0.45 -15.62
CA ALA A 165 6.88 -1.42 -16.72
C ALA A 165 8.22 -2.15 -16.88
N SER A 166 9.33 -1.41 -16.84
CA SER A 166 10.69 -1.96 -16.92
C SER A 166 11.00 -2.95 -15.78
N ILE A 167 10.58 -2.63 -14.55
CA ILE A 167 10.86 -3.48 -13.38
C ILE A 167 9.87 -4.64 -13.28
N SER A 168 8.58 -4.39 -13.49
CA SER A 168 7.50 -5.34 -13.21
C SER A 168 7.10 -6.19 -14.41
N GLY A 169 7.45 -5.80 -15.64
CA GLY A 169 7.18 -6.56 -16.85
C GLY A 169 5.74 -6.44 -17.39
N CYS A 170 4.86 -5.67 -16.73
CA CYS A 170 3.64 -5.18 -17.35
C CYS A 170 3.97 -4.03 -18.32
N THR A 171 3.03 -3.66 -19.19
CA THR A 171 3.14 -2.43 -19.98
C THR A 171 2.81 -1.20 -19.13
N ALA A 172 3.33 -0.04 -19.55
CA ALA A 172 3.01 1.23 -18.91
C ALA A 172 1.49 1.52 -18.97
N GLU A 173 0.85 1.22 -20.10
CA GLU A 173 -0.60 1.36 -20.29
C GLU A 173 -1.41 0.47 -19.34
N GLU A 174 -1.04 -0.82 -19.20
CA GLU A 174 -1.70 -1.72 -18.25
C GLU A 174 -1.58 -1.23 -16.81
N PHE A 175 -0.42 -0.66 -16.45
CA PHE A 175 -0.21 -0.04 -15.15
C PHE A 175 -1.08 1.21 -14.97
N GLU A 176 -1.02 2.17 -15.90
CA GLU A 176 -1.70 3.46 -15.78
C GLU A 176 -3.21 3.31 -15.64
N GLN A 177 -3.81 2.52 -16.52
CA GLN A 177 -5.24 2.32 -16.44
C GLN A 177 -5.59 1.56 -15.11
N ALA A 178 -4.70 0.73 -14.55
CA ALA A 178 -4.94 0.05 -13.26
C ALA A 178 -4.85 1.04 -12.10
N ALA A 179 -3.87 1.93 -12.17
CA ALA A 179 -3.70 3.05 -11.26
C ALA A 179 -4.90 3.98 -11.27
N GLU A 180 -5.47 4.28 -12.44
CA GLU A 180 -6.71 5.07 -12.56
C GLU A 180 -7.85 4.45 -11.74
N VAL A 181 -8.06 3.14 -11.87
CA VAL A 181 -9.12 2.43 -11.12
C VAL A 181 -8.82 2.44 -9.62
N ILE A 182 -7.61 2.06 -9.21
CA ILE A 182 -7.23 1.93 -7.80
C ILE A 182 -7.27 3.28 -7.09
N CYS A 183 -6.62 4.30 -7.68
CA CYS A 183 -6.54 5.66 -7.12
C CYS A 183 -7.86 6.44 -7.27
N SER A 184 -8.88 5.91 -7.97
CA SER A 184 -10.22 6.52 -7.99
C SER A 184 -10.89 6.58 -6.60
N THR A 185 -10.38 5.82 -5.63
CA THR A 185 -10.83 5.81 -4.23
C THR A 185 -10.21 6.91 -3.37
N GLY A 186 -9.20 7.63 -3.87
CA GLY A 186 -8.64 8.80 -3.18
C GLY A 186 -9.59 10.00 -3.10
N ARG A 187 -10.80 9.90 -3.67
CA ARG A 187 -11.86 10.90 -3.55
C ARG A 187 -12.76 10.57 -2.37
N ALA A 188 -13.17 11.60 -1.62
CA ALA A 188 -14.14 11.45 -0.55
C ALA A 188 -15.42 10.75 -1.03
N GLY A 189 -15.99 9.90 -0.17
CA GLY A 189 -17.21 9.15 -0.46
C GLY A 189 -17.00 7.86 -1.26
N ARG A 190 -15.76 7.51 -1.60
CA ARG A 190 -15.40 6.20 -2.14
C ARG A 190 -14.45 5.47 -1.20
N SER A 191 -14.46 4.14 -1.24
CA SER A 191 -13.51 3.31 -0.48
C SER A 191 -12.92 2.19 -1.33
N GLY A 192 -11.63 1.94 -1.09
CA GLY A 192 -10.89 0.85 -1.72
C GLY A 192 -10.29 -0.08 -0.68
N THR A 193 -10.24 -1.37 -0.97
CA THR A 193 -9.62 -2.37 -0.09
C THR A 193 -8.53 -3.15 -0.80
N ILE A 194 -7.47 -3.48 -0.06
CA ILE A 194 -6.40 -4.37 -0.52
C ILE A 194 -6.60 -5.74 0.13
N LEU A 195 -6.69 -6.79 -0.68
CA LEU A 195 -6.67 -8.19 -0.24
C LEU A 195 -5.32 -8.81 -0.60
N TYR A 196 -4.57 -9.24 0.42
CA TYR A 196 -3.29 -9.93 0.23
C TYR A 196 -3.08 -11.06 1.23
N ALA A 197 -2.16 -11.97 0.93
CA ALA A 197 -1.73 -13.05 1.82
C ALA A 197 -0.23 -13.35 1.60
N LEU A 198 0.12 -14.60 1.29
CA LEU A 198 1.50 -15.08 1.23
C LEU A 198 2.34 -14.47 0.10
N GLY A 199 1.71 -14.03 -0.99
CA GLY A 199 2.42 -13.48 -2.15
C GLY A 199 3.25 -12.23 -1.83
N TRP A 200 2.97 -11.57 -0.70
CA TRP A 200 3.73 -10.42 -0.20
C TRP A 200 4.61 -10.71 1.01
N THR A 201 4.45 -11.85 1.69
CA THR A 201 5.07 -12.08 3.01
C THR A 201 6.32 -12.98 2.98
N GLN A 202 6.67 -13.54 1.83
CA GLN A 202 7.76 -14.51 1.69
C GLN A 202 8.93 -13.99 0.83
N HIS A 203 9.23 -12.70 0.98
CA HIS A 203 10.36 -11.98 0.37
C HIS A 203 11.27 -11.35 1.43
N SER A 204 12.54 -11.11 1.11
CA SER A 204 13.48 -10.40 2.00
C SER A 204 13.04 -8.97 2.36
N HIS A 205 12.16 -8.37 1.55
CA HIS A 205 11.64 -7.02 1.69
C HIS A 205 10.12 -6.99 1.99
N SER A 206 9.55 -8.09 2.47
CA SER A 206 8.10 -8.24 2.71
C SER A 206 7.50 -7.13 3.60
N VAL A 207 8.24 -6.73 4.64
CA VAL A 207 7.80 -5.66 5.55
C VAL A 207 7.65 -4.34 4.79
N GLN A 208 8.60 -4.01 3.91
CA GLN A 208 8.57 -2.78 3.13
C GLN A 208 7.46 -2.80 2.05
N LEU A 209 7.19 -3.97 1.49
CA LEU A 209 6.08 -4.17 0.58
C LEU A 209 4.75 -3.84 1.27
N ILE A 210 4.49 -4.45 2.43
CA ILE A 210 3.26 -4.23 3.20
C ILE A 210 3.18 -2.77 3.69
N HIS A 211 4.32 -2.16 4.07
CA HIS A 211 4.37 -0.72 4.37
C HIS A 211 3.95 0.13 3.17
N THR A 212 4.40 -0.21 1.96
CA THR A 212 4.04 0.53 0.74
C THR A 212 2.53 0.44 0.46
N ALA A 213 1.93 -0.74 0.64
CA ALA A 213 0.48 -0.93 0.53
C ALA A 213 -0.30 -0.14 1.62
N ALA A 214 0.20 -0.13 2.85
CA ALA A 214 -0.41 0.65 3.94
C ALA A 214 -0.31 2.17 3.68
N MET A 215 0.83 2.65 3.21
CA MET A 215 1.01 4.06 2.79
C MET A 215 0.06 4.42 1.67
N LEU A 216 -0.13 3.55 0.66
CA LEU A 216 -1.11 3.79 -0.39
C LEU A 216 -2.53 3.94 0.19
N GLN A 217 -2.96 3.06 1.09
CA GLN A 217 -4.29 3.14 1.71
C GLN A 217 -4.46 4.39 2.59
N LEU A 218 -3.40 4.86 3.26
CA LEU A 218 -3.42 6.13 4.00
C LEU A 218 -3.53 7.32 3.04
N MET A 219 -2.77 7.31 1.94
CA MET A 219 -2.84 8.36 0.91
C MET A 219 -4.23 8.44 0.28
N LEU A 220 -4.86 7.30 0.04
CA LEU A 220 -6.21 7.24 -0.53
C LEU A 220 -7.32 7.47 0.51
N GLY A 221 -7.00 7.64 1.80
CA GLY A 221 -8.01 7.82 2.86
C GLY A 221 -8.88 6.59 3.14
N ASN A 222 -8.38 5.39 2.80
CA ASN A 222 -9.14 4.15 2.88
C ASN A 222 -9.04 3.46 4.25
N ILE A 223 -8.13 3.85 5.14
CA ILE A 223 -7.97 3.24 6.45
C ILE A 223 -9.08 3.75 7.41
N GLY A 224 -9.78 2.82 8.05
CA GLY A 224 -10.89 3.11 8.97
C GLY A 224 -12.26 3.25 8.31
N MET A 225 -12.34 3.11 6.98
CA MET A 225 -13.59 3.22 6.22
C MET A 225 -14.27 1.86 6.01
N PRO A 226 -15.62 1.81 5.99
CA PRO A 226 -16.35 0.64 5.48
C PRO A 226 -15.96 0.32 4.03
N GLY A 227 -15.65 -0.95 3.75
CA GLY A 227 -15.17 -1.38 2.43
C GLY A 227 -13.73 -0.93 2.13
N GLY A 228 -13.03 -0.39 3.12
CA GLY A 228 -11.67 0.12 3.01
C GLY A 228 -10.59 -0.85 3.49
N GLY A 229 -9.49 -0.29 3.99
CA GLY A 229 -8.54 -1.01 4.82
C GLY A 229 -7.52 -1.88 4.08
N VAL A 230 -6.65 -2.49 4.88
CA VAL A 230 -5.65 -3.47 4.45
C VAL A 230 -6.06 -4.83 5.01
N ASN A 231 -6.73 -5.61 4.17
CA ASN A 231 -7.28 -6.91 4.54
C ASN A 231 -6.26 -8.02 4.28
N ALA A 232 -5.31 -8.09 5.20
CA ALA A 232 -4.28 -9.12 5.26
C ALA A 232 -4.88 -10.49 5.66
N GLN A 233 -5.19 -11.32 4.67
CA GLN A 233 -5.96 -12.56 4.83
C GLN A 233 -5.11 -13.62 5.54
N ARG A 234 -5.66 -14.20 6.61
CA ARG A 234 -4.96 -15.20 7.42
C ARG A 234 -5.10 -16.59 6.83
N GLY A 235 -4.09 -17.43 7.05
CA GLY A 235 -4.03 -18.80 6.53
C GLY A 235 -4.84 -19.79 7.36
N HIS A 236 -4.17 -20.51 8.27
CA HIS A 236 -4.84 -21.47 9.16
C HIS A 236 -5.99 -20.83 9.94
N SER A 237 -7.01 -21.64 10.22
CA SER A 237 -8.26 -21.24 10.90
C SER A 237 -8.03 -20.43 12.18
N ASN A 238 -7.01 -20.77 12.96
CA ASN A 238 -6.69 -20.10 14.22
C ASN A 238 -5.27 -19.52 14.27
N ILE A 239 -4.64 -19.22 13.12
CA ILE A 239 -3.30 -18.61 13.14
C ILE A 239 -3.31 -17.26 13.84
N GLN A 240 -4.42 -16.51 13.77
CA GLN A 240 -4.59 -15.27 14.52
C GLN A 240 -4.54 -15.55 16.03
N GLY A 241 -5.36 -16.46 16.55
CA GLY A 241 -5.35 -16.81 17.99
C GLY A 241 -4.02 -17.41 18.46
N ALA A 242 -3.37 -18.24 17.64
CA ALA A 242 -2.03 -18.75 17.94
C ALA A 242 -0.99 -17.60 18.04
N THR A 243 -1.11 -16.59 17.17
CA THR A 243 -0.29 -15.38 17.25
C THR A 243 -0.58 -14.58 18.52
N ASP A 244 -1.85 -14.39 18.83
CA ASP A 244 -2.32 -13.62 19.99
C ASP A 244 -1.80 -14.24 21.31
N LEU A 245 -1.66 -15.57 21.34
CA LEU A 245 -1.13 -16.32 22.48
C LEU A 245 0.39 -16.52 22.45
N GLY A 246 1.10 -16.06 21.41
CA GLY A 246 2.54 -16.25 21.28
C GLY A 246 2.98 -17.71 21.06
N ALA A 247 2.10 -18.57 20.53
CA ALA A 247 2.29 -20.02 20.42
C ALA A 247 3.19 -20.46 19.24
N TRP A 248 4.18 -19.65 18.86
CA TRP A 248 5.06 -19.91 17.71
C TRP A 248 6.31 -20.74 18.06
N ASN A 249 6.58 -20.94 19.36
CA ASN A 249 7.81 -21.55 19.88
C ASN A 249 7.56 -22.83 20.73
N MET A 250 6.41 -23.50 20.56
CA MET A 250 6.14 -24.80 21.18
C MET A 250 6.25 -25.93 20.16
#